data_AF-A0A7S1CZ65-F1
#
_entry.id   AF-A0A7S1CZ65-F1
#
_cell.length_a   1.000
_cell.length_b   1.000
_cell.length_c   1.000
_cell.angle_alpha   90.00
_cell.angle_beta   90.00
_cell.angle_gamma   90.00
#
_symmetry.space_group_name_H-M   'P 1'
#
loop_
_entity.id
_entity.type
_entity.pdbx_description
1 polymer ?
#
loop_
_entity_poly.entity_id
_entity_poly.type
_entity_poly.pdbx_seq_one_letter_code
_entity_poly.pdbx_strand_id
1 'polypeptide(L)'
;ATQRIKEGPVVIRESLSTYPSQIAAASLAASFWDAITEIATVPEEDLATTLLLAPSSFDDDFVEFAAVCDELIEPTVQATKADSIVGRAWFHPMYDTESIGHTKIVAGHALPASMVEKFVRQIEDDVPDSELIVQANNAVRCSPHATINLLRRSQLIAAKEVEAASPNKKPNSIYARNVLRILSDDSQ
;
A
#
# COMPACT_ATOMS: atom_id res chain seq x y z
N ALA A 1 -8.51 -22.47 -16.91
CA ALA A 1 -7.58 -22.73 -15.80
C ALA A 1 -7.26 -21.38 -15.17
N THR A 2 -7.48 -21.19 -13.88
CA THR A 2 -7.13 -19.96 -13.18
C THR A 2 -5.62 -19.79 -13.26
N GLN A 3 -5.15 -18.78 -14.00
CA GLN A 3 -3.73 -18.48 -14.09
C GLN A 3 -3.26 -18.11 -12.69
N ARG A 4 -2.51 -19.00 -12.03
CA ARG A 4 -1.89 -18.67 -10.74
C ARG A 4 -0.97 -17.48 -10.99
N ILE A 5 -1.15 -16.41 -10.22
CA ILE A 5 -0.17 -15.33 -10.13
C ILE A 5 1.15 -16.00 -9.82
N LYS A 6 2.15 -15.82 -10.68
CA LYS A 6 3.49 -16.29 -10.34
C LYS A 6 3.95 -15.43 -9.18
N GLU A 7 4.29 -16.06 -8.06
CA GLU A 7 5.06 -15.42 -7.00
C GLU A 7 6.40 -15.03 -7.64
N GLY A 8 6.54 -13.76 -8.00
CA GLY A 8 7.79 -13.24 -8.55
C GLY A 8 8.60 -12.52 -7.47
N PRO A 9 9.87 -12.21 -7.76
CA PRO A 9 10.78 -11.63 -6.78
C PRO A 9 10.29 -10.28 -6.24
N VAL A 10 10.44 -10.10 -4.92
CA VAL A 10 10.30 -8.81 -4.26
C VAL A 10 11.70 -8.20 -4.13
N VAL A 11 11.85 -6.99 -4.63
CA VAL A 11 13.11 -6.25 -4.53
C VAL A 11 12.94 -5.10 -3.56
N ILE A 12 13.95 -4.90 -2.71
CA ILE A 12 14.00 -3.78 -1.77
C ILE A 12 14.95 -2.73 -2.35
N ARG A 13 14.51 -1.47 -2.35
CA ARG A 13 15.27 -0.30 -2.80
C ARG A 13 15.29 0.72 -1.68
N GLU A 14 16.42 1.39 -1.49
CA GLU A 14 16.57 2.48 -0.54
C GLU A 14 16.60 3.80 -1.30
N SER A 15 15.77 4.75 -0.87
CA SER A 15 15.90 6.14 -1.29
C SER A 15 16.97 6.80 -0.43
N LEU A 16 18.14 7.00 -1.01
CA LEU A 16 19.29 7.56 -0.32
C LEU A 16 19.10 9.07 -0.10
N SER A 17 18.97 9.49 1.16
CA SER A 17 19.19 10.87 1.59
C SER A 17 19.57 10.92 3.06
N THR A 18 20.76 11.42 3.37
CA THR A 18 21.19 11.80 4.74
C THR A 18 21.03 13.32 4.96
N TYR A 19 20.27 14.00 4.10
CA TYR A 19 20.21 15.44 3.95
C TYR A 19 18.85 16.01 4.40
N PRO A 20 18.69 17.35 4.52
CA PRO A 20 17.44 17.99 4.96
C PRO A 20 16.21 17.53 4.16
N SER A 21 15.02 17.70 4.76
CA SER A 21 13.78 17.09 4.27
C SER A 21 13.39 17.44 2.83
N GLN A 22 13.71 18.64 2.35
CA GLN A 22 13.50 19.04 0.96
C GLN A 22 14.31 18.18 -0.04
N ILE A 23 15.52 17.76 0.34
CA ILE A 23 16.34 16.83 -0.45
C ILE A 23 15.77 15.41 -0.30
N ALA A 24 15.28 15.04 0.89
CA ALA A 24 14.62 13.75 1.11
C ALA A 24 13.37 13.56 0.23
N ALA A 25 12.54 14.59 0.08
CA ALA A 25 11.37 14.57 -0.79
C ALA A 25 11.75 14.36 -2.27
N ALA A 26 12.75 15.10 -2.75
CA ALA A 26 13.26 14.96 -4.11
C ALA A 26 13.88 13.57 -4.35
N SER A 27 14.67 13.07 -3.39
CA SER A 27 15.22 11.72 -3.44
C SER A 27 14.14 10.65 -3.49
N LEU A 28 13.10 10.77 -2.64
CA LEU A 28 11.99 9.82 -2.62
C LEU A 28 11.24 9.80 -3.96
N ALA A 29 10.93 10.97 -4.51
CA ALA A 29 10.26 11.09 -5.79
C ALA A 29 11.11 10.54 -6.95
N ALA A 30 12.42 10.81 -6.97
CA ALA A 30 13.32 10.27 -7.98
C ALA A 30 13.39 8.73 -7.90
N SER A 31 13.64 8.18 -6.70
CA SER A 31 13.69 6.73 -6.50
C SER A 31 12.37 6.04 -6.83
N PHE A 32 11.24 6.71 -6.59
CA PHE A 32 9.92 6.21 -6.97
C PHE A 32 9.79 6.05 -8.49
N TRP A 33 10.21 7.06 -9.27
CA TRP A 33 10.16 7.00 -10.73
C TRP A 33 11.17 6.04 -11.34
N ASP A 34 12.34 5.89 -10.72
CA ASP A 34 13.30 4.85 -11.09
C ASP A 34 12.71 3.46 -10.87
N ALA A 35 12.05 3.23 -9.74
CA ALA A 35 11.39 1.96 -9.43
C ALA A 35 10.21 1.66 -10.37
N ILE A 36 9.43 2.68 -10.77
CA ILE A 36 8.39 2.50 -11.80
C ILE A 36 9.02 2.10 -13.13
N THR A 37 10.10 2.76 -13.54
CA THR A 37 10.80 2.45 -14.79
C THR A 37 11.35 1.03 -14.76
N GLU A 38 11.93 0.62 -13.62
CA GLU A 38 12.44 -0.74 -13.41
C GLU A 38 11.30 -1.77 -13.53
N ILE A 39 10.20 -1.58 -12.81
CA ILE A 39 9.02 -2.46 -12.92
C ILE A 39 8.47 -2.46 -14.35
N ALA A 40 8.42 -1.33 -15.03
CA ALA A 40 7.89 -1.26 -16.39
C ALA A 40 8.74 -2.00 -17.42
N THR A 41 10.04 -2.16 -17.18
CA THR A 41 11.02 -2.64 -18.18
C THR A 41 11.57 -4.04 -17.89
N VAL A 42 11.68 -4.43 -16.63
CA VAL A 42 12.14 -5.76 -16.23
C VAL A 42 11.00 -6.78 -16.39
N PRO A 43 11.24 -8.04 -16.80
CA PRO A 43 10.22 -9.09 -16.80
C PRO A 43 9.65 -9.38 -15.40
N GLU A 44 8.39 -9.82 -15.33
CA GLU A 44 7.70 -10.08 -14.05
C GLU A 44 8.32 -11.25 -13.26
N GLU A 45 8.86 -12.24 -13.96
CA GLU A 45 9.61 -13.35 -13.37
C GLU A 45 10.90 -12.93 -12.65
N ASP A 46 11.44 -11.76 -13.00
CA ASP A 46 12.69 -11.23 -12.44
C ASP A 46 12.43 -10.10 -11.42
N LEU A 47 11.32 -9.37 -11.59
CA LEU A 47 10.88 -8.34 -10.66
C LEU A 47 9.36 -8.25 -10.67
N ALA A 48 8.70 -8.67 -9.61
CA ALA A 48 7.24 -8.56 -9.51
C ALA A 48 6.80 -7.39 -8.64
N THR A 49 7.54 -7.10 -7.58
CA THR A 49 7.20 -6.08 -6.58
C THR A 49 8.45 -5.31 -6.17
N THR A 50 8.34 -4.00 -5.99
CA THR A 50 9.40 -3.20 -5.38
C THR A 50 8.91 -2.61 -4.06
N LEU A 51 9.66 -2.85 -2.99
CA LEU A 51 9.54 -2.14 -1.72
C LEU A 51 10.57 -1.02 -1.70
N LEU A 52 10.12 0.21 -1.80
CA LEU A 52 10.95 1.41 -1.73
C LEU A 52 10.95 1.95 -0.30
N LEU A 53 12.08 1.84 0.38
CA LEU A 53 12.32 2.47 1.68
C LEU A 53 12.56 3.96 1.46
N ALA A 54 11.78 4.79 2.14
CA ALA A 54 11.95 6.24 2.12
C ALA A 54 13.16 6.66 2.96
N PRO A 55 13.69 7.88 2.78
CA PRO A 55 14.71 8.42 3.66
C PRO A 55 14.28 8.36 5.13
N SER A 56 15.19 7.98 6.03
CA SER A 56 14.88 7.76 7.45
C SER A 56 14.36 9.00 8.19
N SER A 57 14.55 10.20 7.63
CA SER A 57 13.94 11.42 8.15
C SER A 57 12.41 11.35 8.16
N PHE A 58 11.83 10.52 7.29
CA PHE A 58 10.39 10.30 7.25
C PHE A 58 9.91 9.36 8.34
N ASP A 59 10.73 8.46 8.89
CA ASP A 59 10.28 7.42 9.82
C ASP A 59 9.52 7.96 11.05
N ASP A 60 9.93 9.15 11.49
CA ASP A 60 9.34 9.88 12.63
C ASP A 60 8.43 11.05 12.20
N ASP A 61 8.27 11.32 10.89
CA ASP A 61 7.48 12.43 10.34
C ASP A 61 6.48 11.94 9.28
N PHE A 62 5.36 11.41 9.80
CA PHE A 62 4.28 10.91 8.96
C PHE A 62 3.64 12.00 8.10
N VAL A 63 3.51 13.22 8.62
CA VAL A 63 2.83 14.32 7.93
C VAL A 63 3.63 14.73 6.70
N GLU A 64 4.94 14.87 6.84
CA GLU A 64 5.81 15.21 5.71
C GLU A 64 5.86 14.07 4.69
N PHE A 65 5.96 12.81 5.14
CA PHE A 65 5.91 11.65 4.25
C PHE A 65 4.61 11.60 3.43
N ALA A 66 3.47 11.77 4.10
CA ALA A 66 2.15 11.79 3.46
C ALA A 66 2.03 12.94 2.46
N ALA A 67 2.49 14.15 2.82
CA ALA A 67 2.49 15.30 1.92
C ALA A 67 3.29 15.04 0.64
N VAL A 68 4.49 14.46 0.74
CA VAL A 68 5.26 14.08 -0.47
C VAL A 68 4.51 13.06 -1.33
N CYS A 69 3.88 12.07 -0.69
CA CYS A 69 3.15 11.05 -1.41
C CYS A 69 1.89 11.60 -2.11
N ASP A 70 1.09 12.43 -1.43
CA ASP A 70 -0.18 12.97 -1.92
C ASP A 70 -0.03 14.20 -2.82
N GLU A 71 0.92 15.08 -2.54
CA GLU A 71 1.03 16.37 -3.23
C GLU A 71 2.07 16.35 -4.37
N LEU A 72 3.01 15.39 -4.36
CA LEU A 72 4.06 15.28 -5.38
C LEU A 72 3.96 13.99 -6.19
N ILE A 73 3.91 12.83 -5.53
CA ILE A 73 3.92 11.53 -6.22
C ILE A 73 2.57 11.25 -6.88
N GLU A 74 1.46 11.39 -6.14
CA GLU A 74 0.12 11.07 -6.66
C GLU A 74 -0.24 11.88 -7.92
N PRO A 75 -0.07 13.21 -7.97
CA PRO A 75 -0.44 13.98 -9.15
C PRO A 75 0.42 13.63 -10.37
N THR A 76 1.70 13.31 -10.15
CA THR A 76 2.59 12.91 -11.24
C THR A 76 2.26 11.52 -11.77
N VAL A 77 1.82 10.59 -10.92
CA VAL A 77 1.28 9.30 -11.37
C VAL A 77 0.03 9.47 -12.22
N GLN A 78 -0.91 10.32 -11.80
CA GLN A 78 -2.12 10.61 -12.58
C GLN A 78 -1.79 11.25 -13.92
N ALA A 79 -0.85 12.20 -13.93
CA ALA A 79 -0.41 12.89 -15.15
C ALA A 79 0.26 11.95 -16.16
N THR A 80 1.05 10.97 -15.70
CA THR A 80 1.74 10.01 -16.58
C THR A 80 0.94 8.74 -16.85
N LYS A 81 -0.21 8.56 -16.19
CA LYS A 81 -1.03 7.33 -16.20
C LYS A 81 -0.25 6.09 -15.77
N ALA A 82 0.69 6.26 -14.84
CA ALA A 82 1.50 5.15 -14.33
C ALA A 82 0.70 4.16 -13.47
N ASP A 83 -0.52 4.51 -13.06
CA ASP A 83 -1.50 3.63 -12.42
C ASP A 83 -1.93 2.44 -13.31
N SER A 84 -1.79 2.59 -14.63
CA SER A 84 -1.97 1.50 -15.60
C SER A 84 -0.83 0.48 -15.57
N ILE A 85 0.33 0.85 -15.02
CA ILE A 85 1.54 0.02 -14.95
C ILE A 85 1.67 -0.60 -13.55
N VAL A 86 1.54 0.22 -12.51
CA VAL A 86 1.73 -0.18 -11.11
C VAL A 86 0.58 0.26 -10.23
N GLY A 87 0.27 -0.55 -9.21
CA GLY A 87 -0.41 -0.06 -8.02
C GLY A 87 0.61 0.25 -6.94
N ARG A 88 0.21 1.12 -6.01
CA ARG A 88 1.06 1.58 -4.90
C ARG A 88 0.30 1.46 -3.58
N ALA A 89 1.04 1.18 -2.52
CA ALA A 89 0.57 1.27 -1.14
C ALA A 89 1.68 1.88 -0.28
N TRP A 90 1.32 2.77 0.64
CA TRP A 90 2.27 3.43 1.53
C TRP A 90 2.15 2.87 2.94
N PHE A 91 3.28 2.72 3.61
CA PHE A 91 3.42 2.23 4.96
C PHE A 91 4.31 3.17 5.74
N HIS A 92 4.05 3.29 7.04
CA HIS A 92 4.77 4.20 7.91
C HIS A 92 4.92 3.61 9.31
N PRO A 93 5.98 3.92 10.07
CA PRO A 93 6.10 3.51 11.47
C PRO A 93 4.97 4.07 12.35
N MET A 94 4.62 5.33 12.14
CA MET A 94 3.53 6.01 12.85
C MET A 94 2.18 5.98 12.11
N TYR A 95 1.87 4.88 11.42
CA TYR A 95 0.66 4.78 10.60
C TYR A 95 -0.62 5.02 11.42
N ASP A 96 -1.33 6.11 11.14
CA ASP A 96 -2.63 6.43 11.74
C ASP A 96 -3.73 6.40 10.67
N THR A 97 -4.59 5.38 10.76
CA THR A 97 -5.73 5.18 9.87
C THR A 97 -6.78 6.30 9.91
N GLU A 98 -6.83 7.09 10.98
CA GLU A 98 -7.76 8.22 11.10
C GLU A 98 -7.22 9.47 10.40
N SER A 99 -5.89 9.66 10.40
CA SER A 99 -5.22 10.74 9.66
C SER A 99 -5.15 10.49 8.14
N ILE A 100 -5.14 9.22 7.70
CA ILE A 100 -5.19 8.86 6.27
C ILE A 100 -6.66 8.77 5.84
N GLY A 101 -7.24 9.95 5.65
CA GLY A 101 -8.60 10.17 5.21
C GLY A 101 -8.76 10.28 3.70
N HIS A 102 -8.04 9.54 2.86
CA HIS A 102 -8.48 9.38 1.47
C HIS A 102 -9.60 8.35 1.45
N THR A 103 -10.83 8.85 1.47
CA THR A 103 -12.05 8.03 1.43
C THR A 103 -12.00 6.95 0.35
N LYS A 104 -11.21 7.10 -0.73
CA LYS A 104 -11.14 6.18 -1.87
C LYS A 104 -9.97 5.19 -1.87
N ILE A 105 -8.95 5.33 -1.02
CA ILE A 105 -7.76 4.47 -1.03
C ILE A 105 -7.44 4.00 0.40
N VAL A 106 -7.71 2.73 0.71
CA VAL A 106 -7.30 2.13 1.98
C VAL A 106 -5.88 1.59 1.83
N ALA A 107 -4.89 2.32 2.35
CA ALA A 107 -3.53 1.83 2.38
C ALA A 107 -3.38 0.62 3.35
N GLY A 108 -2.46 -0.29 3.01
CA GLY A 108 -1.80 -1.23 3.93
C GLY A 108 -2.63 -2.22 4.75
N HIS A 109 -2.95 -3.36 4.12
CA HIS A 109 -3.01 -4.77 4.57
C HIS A 109 -3.57 -5.26 5.94
N ALA A 110 -3.89 -4.46 6.97
CA ALA A 110 -4.59 -5.02 8.14
C ALA A 110 -6.11 -4.82 8.05
N LEU A 111 -6.88 -5.78 8.59
CA LEU A 111 -8.34 -5.72 8.63
C LEU A 111 -8.80 -4.51 9.45
N PRO A 112 -9.92 -3.84 9.11
CA PRO A 112 -10.45 -2.75 9.93
C PRO A 112 -10.53 -3.19 11.39
N ALA A 113 -10.19 -2.32 12.35
CA ALA A 113 -10.15 -2.69 13.77
C ALA A 113 -11.50 -3.26 14.25
N SER A 114 -12.61 -2.72 13.73
CA SER A 114 -13.97 -3.23 13.98
C SER A 114 -14.23 -4.67 13.50
N MET A 115 -13.47 -5.15 12.52
CA MET A 115 -13.54 -6.55 12.05
C MET A 115 -12.66 -7.45 12.93
N VAL A 116 -11.49 -6.97 13.34
CA VAL A 116 -10.59 -7.67 14.27
C VAL A 116 -11.28 -7.83 15.63
N GLU A 117 -11.90 -6.77 16.15
CA GLU A 117 -12.65 -6.82 17.40
C GLU A 117 -13.75 -7.89 17.38
N LYS A 118 -14.52 -7.96 16.28
CA LYS A 118 -15.55 -9.00 16.10
C LYS A 118 -14.96 -10.41 16.08
N PHE A 119 -13.75 -10.58 15.53
CA PHE A 119 -13.07 -11.85 15.52
C PHE A 119 -12.59 -12.24 16.92
N VAL A 120 -11.92 -11.32 17.64
CA VAL A 120 -11.47 -11.54 19.01
C VAL A 120 -12.63 -11.93 19.93
N ARG A 121 -13.78 -11.26 19.80
CA ARG A 121 -15.03 -11.59 20.53
C ARG A 121 -15.58 -13.00 20.24
N GLN A 122 -15.17 -13.66 19.16
CA GLN A 122 -15.61 -15.01 18.81
C GLN A 122 -14.67 -16.10 19.32
N ILE A 123 -13.44 -15.75 19.70
CA ILE A 123 -12.40 -16.71 20.08
C ILE A 123 -11.94 -16.56 21.53
N GLU A 124 -12.04 -15.36 22.10
CA GLU A 124 -11.66 -15.06 23.47
C GLU A 124 -12.91 -14.79 24.32
N ASP A 125 -12.99 -15.42 25.49
CA ASP A 125 -14.04 -15.16 26.48
C ASP A 125 -13.82 -13.83 27.22
N ASP A 126 -12.55 -13.42 27.36
CA ASP A 126 -12.16 -12.13 27.95
C ASP A 126 -11.60 -11.20 26.87
N VAL A 127 -12.46 -10.33 26.36
CA VAL A 127 -12.17 -9.49 25.20
C VAL A 127 -11.41 -8.25 25.67
N PRO A 128 -10.20 -7.99 25.16
CA PRO A 128 -9.47 -6.77 25.48
C PRO A 128 -10.25 -5.51 25.12
N ASP A 129 -9.88 -4.39 25.75
CA ASP A 129 -10.49 -3.10 25.44
C ASP A 129 -10.33 -2.74 23.94
N SER A 130 -11.35 -2.06 23.39
CA SER A 130 -11.41 -1.68 21.98
C SER A 130 -10.21 -0.80 21.60
N GLU A 131 -9.78 0.08 22.49
CA GLU A 131 -8.59 0.93 22.29
C GLU A 131 -7.31 0.08 22.11
N LEU A 132 -7.14 -0.95 22.93
CA LEU A 132 -5.99 -1.86 22.85
C LEU A 132 -6.03 -2.71 21.57
N ILE A 133 -7.22 -3.13 21.13
CA ILE A 133 -7.41 -3.85 19.85
C ILE A 133 -7.06 -2.95 18.67
N VAL A 134 -7.49 -1.68 18.69
CA VAL A 134 -7.13 -0.70 17.65
C VAL A 134 -5.62 -0.49 17.62
N GLN A 135 -4.99 -0.26 18.77
CA GLN A 135 -3.54 -0.08 18.87
C GLN A 135 -2.76 -1.30 18.34
N ALA A 136 -3.13 -2.52 18.76
CA ALA A 136 -2.50 -3.75 18.29
C ALA A 136 -2.72 -3.99 16.79
N ASN A 137 -3.91 -3.69 16.28
CA ASN A 137 -4.23 -3.80 14.86
C ASN A 137 -3.54 -2.71 14.01
N ASN A 138 -3.21 -1.56 14.58
CA ASN A 138 -2.39 -0.55 13.92
C ASN A 138 -0.91 -0.94 13.95
N ALA A 139 -0.43 -1.55 15.05
CA ALA A 139 0.94 -2.04 15.16
C ALA A 139 1.32 -3.07 14.09
N VAL A 140 0.37 -3.90 13.61
CA VAL A 140 0.62 -4.82 12.49
C VAL A 140 0.71 -4.12 11.11
N ARG A 141 0.28 -2.86 11.02
CA ARG A 141 0.44 -2.01 9.82
C ARG A 141 1.72 -1.18 9.87
N CYS A 142 2.31 -1.02 11.05
CA CYS A 142 3.57 -0.33 11.22
C CYS A 142 4.67 -1.10 10.48
N SER A 143 5.40 -0.38 9.64
CA SER A 143 6.67 -0.84 9.11
C SER A 143 7.78 -0.19 9.95
N PRO A 144 8.95 -0.83 10.12
CA PRO A 144 10.06 -0.19 10.83
C PRO A 144 10.59 1.06 10.09
N HIS A 145 10.25 1.23 8.81
CA HIS A 145 10.63 2.35 7.96
C HIS A 145 9.47 2.82 7.11
N ALA A 146 9.36 4.12 6.85
CA ALA A 146 8.45 4.67 5.85
C ALA A 146 8.73 4.00 4.50
N THR A 147 7.72 3.38 3.90
CA THR A 147 7.89 2.48 2.76
C THR A 147 6.79 2.67 1.72
N ILE A 148 7.15 2.65 0.44
CA ILE A 148 6.23 2.58 -0.69
C ILE A 148 6.34 1.18 -1.32
N ASN A 149 5.25 0.43 -1.31
CA ASN A 149 5.14 -0.84 -2.01
C ASN A 149 4.56 -0.62 -3.40
N LEU A 150 5.33 -0.96 -4.43
CA LEU A 150 4.94 -0.93 -5.84
C LEU A 150 4.67 -2.34 -6.35
N LEU A 151 3.45 -2.56 -6.81
CA LEU A 151 2.95 -3.84 -7.30
C LEU A 151 2.63 -3.71 -8.80
N ARG A 152 2.98 -4.70 -9.61
CA ARG A 152 2.58 -4.72 -11.02
C ARG A 152 1.07 -4.79 -11.16
N ARG A 153 0.53 -4.10 -12.18
CA ARG A 153 -0.90 -4.13 -12.47
C ARG A 153 -1.44 -5.54 -12.71
N SER A 154 -0.66 -6.44 -13.30
CA SER A 154 -0.99 -7.86 -13.51
C SER A 154 -1.33 -8.57 -12.18
N GLN A 155 -0.52 -8.37 -11.14
CA GLN A 155 -0.75 -8.93 -9.80
C GLN A 155 -2.07 -8.43 -9.20
N LEU A 156 -2.41 -7.16 -9.46
CA LEU A 156 -3.64 -6.55 -8.97
C LEU A 156 -4.88 -7.07 -9.67
N ILE A 157 -4.79 -7.21 -11.00
CA ILE A 157 -5.87 -7.76 -11.83
C ILE A 157 -6.11 -9.21 -11.42
N ALA A 158 -5.05 -10.00 -11.29
CA ALA A 158 -5.20 -11.40 -10.93
C ALA A 158 -5.70 -11.57 -9.47
N ALA A 159 -5.30 -10.69 -8.54
CA ALA A 159 -5.91 -10.65 -7.20
C ALA A 159 -7.42 -10.35 -7.28
N LYS A 160 -7.81 -9.41 -8.14
CA LYS A 160 -9.23 -9.08 -8.40
C LYS A 160 -9.99 -10.26 -9.03
N GLU A 161 -9.38 -10.99 -9.95
CA GLU A 161 -10.01 -12.15 -10.62
C GLU A 161 -10.22 -13.33 -9.67
N VAL A 162 -9.23 -13.63 -8.82
CA VAL A 162 -9.35 -14.66 -7.77
C VAL A 162 -10.51 -14.35 -6.82
N GLU A 163 -10.72 -13.08 -6.52
CA GLU A 163 -11.85 -12.64 -5.71
C GLU A 163 -13.19 -12.68 -6.43
N ALA A 164 -13.24 -12.22 -7.68
CA ALA A 164 -14.46 -12.27 -8.50
C ALA A 164 -14.94 -13.71 -8.74
N ALA A 165 -14.01 -14.68 -8.84
CA ALA A 165 -14.30 -16.10 -8.93
C ALA A 165 -14.81 -16.72 -7.63
N SER A 166 -14.80 -15.97 -6.51
CA SER A 166 -15.31 -16.39 -5.22
C SER A 166 -16.47 -15.49 -4.73
N PRO A 167 -17.59 -15.35 -5.48
CA PRO A 167 -18.64 -14.36 -5.21
C PRO A 167 -19.37 -14.55 -3.85
N ASN A 168 -19.27 -15.73 -3.25
CA ASN A 168 -19.81 -16.03 -1.91
C ASN A 168 -18.77 -15.91 -0.78
N LYS A 169 -17.49 -15.69 -1.11
CA LYS A 169 -16.50 -15.25 -0.14
C LYS A 169 -16.50 -13.73 -0.15
N LYS A 170 -16.72 -13.12 1.02
CA LYS A 170 -16.47 -11.69 1.19
C LYS A 170 -15.07 -11.38 0.62
N PRO A 171 -14.90 -10.27 -0.13
CA PRO A 171 -13.61 -9.93 -0.73
C PRO A 171 -12.53 -9.96 0.34
N ASN A 172 -11.68 -10.98 0.27
CA ASN A 172 -10.74 -11.31 1.33
C ASN A 172 -9.52 -10.40 1.29
N SER A 173 -9.24 -9.73 0.16
CA SER A 173 -8.25 -8.66 0.11
C SER A 173 -8.94 -7.31 0.00
N ILE A 174 -8.49 -6.40 0.87
CA ILE A 174 -8.83 -4.99 0.83
C ILE A 174 -8.38 -4.36 -0.50
N TYR A 175 -7.41 -4.97 -1.18
CA TYR A 175 -6.88 -4.53 -2.47
C TYR A 175 -7.95 -4.51 -3.57
N ALA A 176 -8.68 -5.61 -3.74
CA ALA A 176 -9.74 -5.69 -4.74
C ALA A 176 -10.93 -4.80 -4.38
N ARG A 177 -11.23 -4.61 -3.08
CA ARG A 177 -12.24 -3.63 -2.63
C ARG A 177 -11.88 -2.20 -3.03
N ASN A 178 -10.62 -1.80 -2.87
CA ASN A 178 -10.16 -0.45 -3.23
C ASN A 178 -10.15 -0.26 -4.75
N VAL A 179 -9.62 -1.23 -5.50
CA VAL A 179 -9.58 -1.17 -6.97
C VAL A 179 -10.98 -1.16 -7.56
N LEU A 180 -11.91 -1.96 -7.05
CA LEU A 180 -13.31 -1.96 -7.51
C LEU A 180 -13.99 -0.62 -7.24
N ARG A 181 -13.72 -0.01 -6.10
CA ARG A 181 -14.30 1.28 -5.70
C ARG A 181 -13.81 2.45 -6.56
N ILE A 182 -12.51 2.48 -6.86
CA ILE A 182 -11.92 3.47 -7.78
C ILE A 182 -12.54 3.31 -9.17
N LEU A 183 -12.65 2.08 -9.67
CA LEU A 183 -13.20 1.80 -11.01
C LEU A 183 -14.71 2.02 -11.13
N SER A 184 -15.47 1.93 -10.03
CA SER A 184 -16.90 2.21 -10.05
C SER A 184 -17.22 3.70 -10.01
N ASP A 185 -16.34 4.52 -9.43
CA ASP A 185 -16.50 5.98 -9.35
C ASP A 185 -16.19 6.69 -10.68
N ASP A 186 -15.42 6.09 -11.59
CA ASP A 186 -15.16 6.61 -12.96
C ASP A 186 -16.34 6.41 -13.93
N SER A 187 -17.45 5.83 -13.46
CA SER A 187 -18.66 5.53 -14.25
C SER A 187 -19.81 6.52 -13.99
N GLN A 188 -19.57 7.62 -13.28
CA GLN A 188 -20.49 8.75 -13.08
C GLN A 188 -19.96 10.02 -13.74
#